data_AF-A0A162PVJ5-F1
#
_entry.id   AF-A0A162PVJ5-F1
#
_cell.length_a   1.000
_cell.length_b   1.000
_cell.length_c   1.000
_cell.angle_alpha   90.00
_cell.angle_beta   90.00
_cell.angle_gamma   90.00
#
_symmetry.space_group_name_H-M   'P 1'
#
loop_
_entity.id
_entity.type
_entity.pdbx_description
1 polymer ?
#
loop_
_entity_poly.entity_id
_entity_poly.type
_entity_poly.pdbx_seq_one_letter_code
_entity_poly.pdbx_strand_id
1 'polypeptide(L)'
;MSLNIRSSLRQALLLANQATNGQKAALGQLAPSFKMNPTPVASKFENNIVTSPFGDCKLHDMSMVQKLFESASRWPTKIATECGVTGRKYSYEMMRQLIRRFGSALTRMGFQKGEVFAIISPNIPEFPIALYGASGAGMPVSLVNPTYTAEEMARQLSINGATALFGVAPMAATLKEVARLCPTIRRIILLGPPQEGIVSFQEMAQDSGDLFNENLDVR
;
A
#
# COMPACT_ATOMS: atom_id res chain seq x y z
N MET A 1 9.54 1.19 -35.27
CA MET A 1 9.96 -0.04 -34.57
C MET A 1 9.26 -0.06 -33.21
N SER A 2 8.04 -0.60 -33.12
CA SER A 2 7.22 -0.52 -31.91
C SER A 2 7.71 -1.53 -30.88
N LEU A 3 8.43 -1.06 -29.86
CA LEU A 3 8.68 -1.88 -28.67
C LEU A 3 7.32 -2.21 -28.05
N ASN A 4 7.02 -3.50 -27.94
CA ASN A 4 5.76 -3.99 -27.41
C ASN A 4 5.75 -3.78 -25.88
N ILE A 5 5.38 -2.59 -25.42
CA ILE A 5 5.40 -2.15 -24.00
C ILE A 5 4.65 -3.13 -23.09
N ARG A 6 3.64 -3.84 -23.62
CA ARG A 6 2.90 -4.88 -22.89
C ARG A 6 3.76 -6.10 -22.53
N SER A 7 4.72 -6.50 -23.36
CA SER A 7 5.58 -7.65 -23.07
C SER A 7 6.66 -7.30 -22.05
N SER A 8 7.29 -6.13 -22.15
CA SER A 8 8.32 -5.69 -21.21
C SER A 8 7.76 -5.43 -19.81
N LEU A 9 6.55 -4.86 -19.70
CA LEU A 9 5.88 -4.63 -18.44
C LEU A 9 5.47 -5.93 -17.76
N ARG A 10 4.86 -6.86 -18.52
CA ARG A 10 4.48 -8.18 -18.02
C ARG A 10 5.70 -8.97 -17.57
N GLN A 11 6.83 -8.85 -18.28
CA GLN A 11 8.09 -9.48 -17.92
C GLN A 11 8.73 -8.85 -16.70
N ALA A 12 8.72 -7.52 -16.56
CA ALA A 12 9.18 -6.83 -15.35
C ALA A 12 8.31 -7.17 -14.12
N LEU A 13 6.99 -7.25 -14.28
CA LEU A 13 6.03 -7.68 -13.26
C LEU A 13 6.22 -9.17 -12.88
N LEU A 14 6.42 -10.04 -13.87
CA LEU A 14 6.75 -11.45 -13.66
C LEU A 14 8.06 -11.62 -12.91
N LEU A 15 9.11 -10.86 -13.28
CA LEU A 15 10.40 -10.90 -12.60
C LEU A 15 10.31 -10.37 -11.17
N ALA A 16 9.54 -9.32 -10.91
CA ALA A 16 9.26 -8.83 -9.56
C ALA A 16 8.51 -9.87 -8.70
N ASN A 17 7.59 -10.62 -9.31
CA ASN A 17 6.84 -11.70 -8.66
C ASN A 17 7.63 -13.02 -8.53
N GLN A 18 8.62 -13.27 -9.40
CA GLN A 18 9.51 -14.43 -9.33
C GLN A 18 10.65 -14.20 -8.32
N ALA A 19 11.17 -12.98 -8.20
CA ALA A 19 12.16 -12.61 -7.18
C ALA A 19 11.61 -12.79 -5.75
N THR A 20 10.31 -12.59 -5.55
CA THR A 20 9.61 -12.84 -4.28
C THR A 20 9.55 -14.33 -3.92
N ASN A 21 9.52 -15.23 -4.91
CA ASN A 21 9.63 -16.68 -4.68
C ASN A 21 11.06 -17.12 -4.39
N GLY A 22 12.07 -16.48 -4.99
CA GLY A 22 13.49 -16.74 -4.69
C GLY A 22 13.92 -16.29 -3.28
N GLN A 23 13.33 -15.20 -2.78
CA GLN A 23 13.61 -14.69 -1.42
C GLN A 23 13.04 -15.58 -0.30
N LYS A 24 12.02 -16.41 -0.57
CA LYS A 24 11.55 -17.44 0.38
C LYS A 24 12.65 -18.43 0.77
N ALA A 25 13.63 -18.67 -0.11
CA ALA A 25 14.75 -19.58 0.18
C ALA A 25 15.83 -18.94 1.08
N ALA A 26 15.98 -17.62 1.06
CA ALA A 26 17.00 -16.89 1.84
C ALA A 26 16.49 -16.40 3.22
N LEU A 27 15.18 -16.32 3.42
CA LEU A 27 14.55 -15.90 4.68
C LEU A 27 14.66 -16.91 5.83
N GLY A 28 15.20 -18.11 5.58
CA GLY A 28 15.29 -19.18 6.57
C GLY A 28 16.31 -18.96 7.71
N GLN A 29 17.18 -17.95 7.65
CA GLN A 29 18.33 -17.85 8.58
C GLN A 29 18.47 -16.54 9.37
N LEU A 30 17.52 -15.60 9.29
CA LEU A 30 17.67 -14.29 9.96
C LEU A 30 16.49 -13.85 10.85
N ALA A 31 15.52 -14.73 11.13
CA ALA A 31 14.48 -14.43 12.11
C ALA A 31 15.02 -14.69 13.53
N PRO A 32 15.20 -13.67 14.40
CA PRO A 32 15.25 -13.95 15.84
C PRO A 32 14.00 -14.73 16.20
N SER A 33 14.15 -15.77 17.03
CA SER A 33 13.06 -16.62 17.47
C SER A 33 11.94 -15.76 18.04
N PHE A 34 10.86 -15.61 17.26
CA PHE A 34 9.66 -14.91 17.69
C PHE A 34 9.08 -15.72 18.85
N LYS A 35 9.29 -15.25 20.09
CA LYS A 35 8.62 -15.83 21.25
C LYS A 35 7.12 -15.52 21.10
N MET A 36 6.35 -16.49 20.63
CA MET A 36 4.89 -16.44 20.68
C MET A 36 4.46 -16.43 22.15
N ASN A 37 4.22 -15.24 22.67
CA ASN A 37 3.38 -15.05 23.85
C ASN A 37 2.01 -14.57 23.35
N PRO A 38 0.90 -15.19 23.77
CA PRO A 38 0.78 -16.19 24.84
C PRO A 38 1.03 -17.65 24.40
N THR A 39 1.39 -18.50 25.37
CA THR A 39 1.53 -19.96 25.20
C THR A 39 0.18 -20.58 24.82
N PRO A 40 0.11 -21.42 23.76
CA PRO A 40 -1.13 -22.06 23.35
C PRO A 40 -1.63 -23.03 24.43
N VAL A 41 -2.91 -22.94 24.76
CA VAL A 41 -3.66 -23.94 25.54
C VAL A 41 -4.19 -24.99 24.56
N ALA A 42 -4.59 -26.18 25.00
CA ALA A 42 -5.28 -27.12 24.12
C ALA A 42 -6.57 -26.49 23.54
N SER A 43 -6.79 -26.63 22.23
CA SER A 43 -8.04 -26.23 21.59
C SER A 43 -9.21 -26.95 22.25
N LYS A 44 -10.28 -26.21 22.56
CA LYS A 44 -11.50 -26.79 23.13
C LYS A 44 -12.48 -27.10 22.01
N PHE A 45 -13.09 -28.27 22.09
CA PHE A 45 -14.21 -28.66 21.24
C PHE A 45 -15.43 -28.89 22.13
N GLU A 46 -16.36 -27.94 22.11
CA GLU A 46 -17.58 -27.98 22.90
C GLU A 46 -18.74 -27.49 22.02
N ASN A 47 -19.90 -28.16 22.08
CA ASN A 47 -21.10 -27.77 21.33
C ASN A 47 -20.89 -27.58 19.81
N ASN A 48 -20.08 -28.44 19.16
CA ASN A 48 -19.69 -28.33 17.75
C ASN A 48 -18.91 -27.04 17.38
N ILE A 49 -18.35 -26.33 18.38
CA ILE A 49 -17.51 -25.16 18.19
C ILE A 49 -16.06 -25.55 18.52
N VAL A 50 -15.15 -25.29 17.59
CA VAL A 50 -13.70 -25.39 17.82
C VAL A 50 -13.19 -24.00 18.17
N THR A 51 -12.70 -23.81 19.40
CA THR A 51 -12.12 -22.52 19.82
C THR A 51 -10.61 -22.52 19.66
N SER A 52 -10.06 -21.35 19.32
CA SER A 52 -8.62 -21.12 19.21
C SER A 52 -7.88 -21.57 20.49
N PRO A 53 -6.70 -22.22 20.36
CA PRO A 53 -5.83 -22.53 21.49
C PRO A 53 -5.20 -21.27 22.12
N PHE A 54 -5.22 -20.15 21.39
CA PHE A 54 -4.76 -18.85 21.87
C PHE A 54 -5.93 -18.06 22.45
N GLY A 55 -5.70 -17.41 23.59
CA GLY A 55 -6.68 -16.50 24.18
C GLY A 55 -7.01 -15.31 23.28
N ASP A 56 -8.13 -14.66 23.57
CA ASP A 56 -8.61 -13.52 22.79
C ASP A 56 -7.57 -12.40 22.72
N CYS A 57 -7.45 -11.80 21.54
CA CYS A 57 -6.62 -10.62 21.37
C CYS A 57 -7.31 -9.40 22.00
N LYS A 58 -6.52 -8.53 22.64
CA LYS A 58 -7.04 -7.23 23.09
C LYS A 58 -7.26 -6.35 21.88
N LEU A 59 -8.51 -5.97 21.65
CA LEU A 59 -8.84 -4.94 20.66
C LEU A 59 -8.39 -3.57 21.17
N HIS A 60 -7.99 -2.71 20.23
CA HIS A 60 -7.54 -1.36 20.53
C HIS A 60 -8.47 -0.36 19.83
N ASP A 61 -8.74 0.77 20.49
CA ASP A 61 -9.54 1.88 19.92
C ASP A 61 -8.73 2.78 18.97
N MET A 62 -7.61 2.29 18.45
CA MET A 62 -6.72 3.01 17.54
C MET A 62 -6.94 2.56 16.10
N SER A 63 -6.75 3.49 15.17
CA SER A 63 -6.65 3.15 13.74
C SER A 63 -5.42 2.27 13.47
N MET A 64 -5.47 1.52 12.36
CA MET A 64 -4.34 0.70 11.89
C MET A 64 -3.06 1.52 11.73
N VAL A 65 -3.17 2.76 11.24
CA VAL A 65 -2.03 3.66 11.00
C VAL A 65 -1.42 4.15 12.32
N GLN A 66 -2.25 4.46 13.32
CA GLN A 66 -1.78 4.77 14.68
C GLN A 66 -1.02 3.60 15.28
N LYS A 67 -1.59 2.38 15.20
CA LYS A 67 -0.94 1.19 15.74
C LYS A 67 0.38 0.89 15.05
N LEU A 68 0.44 1.12 13.73
CA LEU A 68 1.66 1.02 12.95
C LEU A 68 2.71 2.01 13.44
N PHE A 69 2.36 3.29 13.64
CA PHE A 69 3.30 4.31 14.10
C PHE A 69 3.80 4.07 15.52
N GLU A 70 2.91 3.65 16.43
CA GLU A 70 3.28 3.23 17.79
C GLU A 70 4.33 2.11 17.71
N SER A 71 4.08 1.09 16.90
CA SER A 71 4.97 -0.07 16.78
C SER A 71 6.29 0.28 16.09
N ALA A 72 6.24 1.08 15.02
CA ALA A 72 7.38 1.53 14.23
C ALA A 72 8.36 2.39 15.06
N SER A 73 7.85 3.14 16.04
CA SER A 73 8.67 3.98 16.94
C SER A 73 9.68 3.18 17.76
N ARG A 74 9.47 1.86 17.92
CA ARG A 74 10.39 0.95 18.64
C ARG A 74 11.68 0.69 17.86
N TRP A 75 11.68 0.85 16.54
CA TRP A 75 12.80 0.48 15.67
C TRP A 75 13.04 1.49 14.53
N PRO A 76 13.22 2.79 14.85
CA PRO A 76 13.18 3.86 13.84
C PRO A 76 14.22 3.67 12.72
N THR A 77 15.41 3.18 13.06
CA THR A 77 16.52 3.00 12.11
C THR A 77 16.52 1.64 11.40
N LYS A 78 15.66 0.68 11.82
CA LYS A 78 15.59 -0.62 11.16
C LYS A 78 14.88 -0.50 9.82
N ILE A 79 15.28 -1.33 8.86
CA ILE A 79 14.67 -1.39 7.54
C ILE A 79 13.25 -1.96 7.67
N ALA A 80 12.26 -1.20 7.21
CA ALA A 80 10.87 -1.61 7.14
C ALA A 80 10.56 -2.33 5.82
N THR A 81 11.06 -1.77 4.71
CA THR A 81 10.88 -2.36 3.38
C THR A 81 12.13 -2.22 2.53
N GLU A 82 12.39 -3.23 1.71
CA GLU A 82 13.48 -3.27 0.75
C GLU A 82 12.98 -3.80 -0.60
N CYS A 83 13.41 -3.17 -1.69
CA CYS A 83 13.19 -3.70 -3.02
C CYS A 83 14.28 -4.74 -3.34
N GLY A 84 13.90 -6.01 -3.45
CA GLY A 84 14.85 -7.10 -3.76
C GLY A 84 15.57 -6.97 -5.11
N VAL A 85 15.02 -6.20 -6.06
CA VAL A 85 15.63 -6.01 -7.40
C VAL A 85 16.58 -4.82 -7.43
N THR A 86 16.21 -3.70 -6.78
CA THR A 86 16.98 -2.44 -6.86
C THR A 86 17.82 -2.15 -5.62
N GLY A 87 17.63 -2.90 -4.54
CA GLY A 87 18.28 -2.66 -3.25
C GLY A 87 17.81 -1.40 -2.51
N ARG A 88 16.82 -0.67 -3.03
CA ARG A 88 16.25 0.52 -2.39
C ARG A 88 15.59 0.14 -1.06
N LYS A 89 15.88 0.91 -0.01
CA LYS A 89 15.49 0.63 1.37
C LYS A 89 14.79 1.83 1.99
N TYR A 90 13.83 1.55 2.86
CA TYR A 90 13.18 2.53 3.72
C TYR A 90 13.26 2.04 5.16
N SER A 91 13.77 2.89 6.06
CA SER A 91 13.67 2.64 7.49
C SER A 91 12.23 2.88 7.98
N TYR A 92 11.90 2.39 9.17
CA TYR A 92 10.61 2.69 9.81
C TYR A 92 10.39 4.20 9.98
N GLU A 93 11.42 4.95 10.34
CA GLU A 93 11.33 6.41 10.48
C GLU A 93 11.08 7.10 9.13
N MET A 94 11.82 6.72 8.08
CA MET A 94 11.61 7.24 6.73
C MET A 94 10.20 6.93 6.23
N MET A 95 9.73 5.70 6.44
CA MET A 95 8.39 5.28 6.05
C MET A 95 7.31 6.07 6.79
N ARG A 96 7.45 6.27 8.11
CA ARG A 96 6.51 7.11 8.89
C ARG A 96 6.44 8.53 8.33
N GLN A 97 7.59 9.15 8.05
CA GLN A 97 7.63 10.50 7.48
C GLN A 97 6.95 10.54 6.10
N LEU A 98 7.26 9.60 5.21
CA LEU A 98 6.68 9.54 3.87
C LEU A 98 5.16 9.27 3.90
N ILE A 99 4.68 8.43 4.82
CA ILE A 99 3.24 8.20 5.03
C ILE A 99 2.54 9.51 5.40
N ARG A 100 3.11 10.27 6.36
CA ARG A 100 2.56 11.56 6.79
C ARG A 100 2.51 12.56 5.64
N ARG A 101 3.61 12.70 4.91
CA ARG A 101 3.70 13.61 3.76
C ARG A 101 2.71 13.24 2.66
N PHE A 102 2.61 11.95 2.34
CA PHE A 102 1.69 11.47 1.31
C PHE A 102 0.22 11.72 1.69
N GLY A 103 -0.21 11.39 2.91
CA GLY A 103 -1.58 11.65 3.36
C GLY A 103 -1.91 13.14 3.49
N SER A 104 -0.95 13.95 3.95
CA SER A 104 -1.07 15.41 3.97
C SER A 104 -1.23 16.00 2.56
N ALA A 105 -0.43 15.52 1.60
CA ALA A 105 -0.55 15.93 0.20
C ALA A 105 -1.91 15.55 -0.40
N LEU A 106 -2.46 14.36 -0.10
CA LEU A 106 -3.82 13.99 -0.51
C LEU A 106 -4.87 14.96 0.03
N THR A 107 -4.78 15.30 1.32
CA THR A 107 -5.67 16.26 1.97
C THR A 107 -5.56 17.64 1.32
N ARG A 108 -4.33 18.08 1.03
CA ARG A 108 -4.04 19.35 0.35
C ARG A 108 -4.58 19.41 -1.07
N MET A 109 -4.62 18.27 -1.76
CA MET A 109 -5.26 18.12 -3.08
C MET A 109 -6.79 18.14 -3.02
N GLY A 110 -7.38 18.21 -1.82
CA GLY A 110 -8.81 18.33 -1.61
C GLY A 110 -9.54 16.99 -1.51
N PHE A 111 -8.84 15.87 -1.34
CA PHE A 111 -9.49 14.60 -1.02
C PHE A 111 -10.06 14.62 0.40
N GLN A 112 -11.25 14.04 0.56
CA GLN A 112 -12.01 14.03 1.81
C GLN A 112 -12.08 12.63 2.42
N LYS A 113 -12.31 12.56 3.74
CA LYS A 113 -12.60 11.30 4.44
C LYS A 113 -13.77 10.59 3.77
N GLY A 114 -13.65 9.27 3.59
CA GLY A 114 -14.66 8.43 2.93
C GLY A 114 -14.52 8.32 1.41
N GLU A 115 -13.72 9.17 0.76
CA GLU A 115 -13.39 8.99 -0.66
C GLU A 115 -12.46 7.78 -0.87
N VAL A 116 -12.66 7.04 -1.96
CA VAL A 116 -11.95 5.78 -2.17
C VAL A 116 -10.67 5.99 -2.98
N PHE A 117 -9.55 5.55 -2.40
CA PHE A 117 -8.23 5.59 -3.01
C PHE A 117 -7.87 4.21 -3.59
N ALA A 118 -7.55 4.14 -4.87
CA ALA A 118 -7.21 2.87 -5.52
C ALA A 118 -5.71 2.71 -5.77
N ILE A 119 -5.17 1.54 -5.49
CA ILE A 119 -3.78 1.19 -5.74
C ILE A 119 -3.71 0.10 -6.81
N ILE A 120 -3.09 0.44 -7.94
CA ILE A 120 -2.75 -0.47 -9.04
C ILE A 120 -1.23 -0.44 -9.19
N SER A 121 -0.54 -1.32 -8.47
CA SER A 121 0.93 -1.32 -8.41
C SER A 121 1.51 -2.74 -8.33
N PRO A 122 2.71 -2.99 -8.91
CA PRO A 122 3.53 -4.13 -8.53
C PRO A 122 3.92 -4.11 -7.05
N ASN A 123 4.54 -5.20 -6.60
CA ASN A 123 5.15 -5.31 -5.28
C ASN A 123 6.40 -4.40 -5.20
N ILE A 124 6.20 -3.17 -4.72
CA ILE A 124 7.24 -2.15 -4.57
C ILE A 124 7.28 -1.64 -3.12
N PRO A 125 8.44 -1.17 -2.63
CA PRO A 125 8.55 -0.70 -1.24
C PRO A 125 7.74 0.57 -0.94
N GLU A 126 7.30 1.31 -1.96
CA GLU A 126 6.43 2.49 -1.80
C GLU A 126 4.95 2.14 -1.62
N PHE A 127 4.56 0.88 -1.87
CA PHE A 127 3.17 0.43 -1.71
C PHE A 127 2.61 0.69 -0.30
N PRO A 128 3.32 0.36 0.80
CA PRO A 128 2.85 0.68 2.14
C PRO A 128 2.73 2.18 2.40
N ILE A 129 3.56 3.01 1.75
CA ILE A 129 3.47 4.47 1.88
C ILE A 129 2.14 4.97 1.32
N ALA A 130 1.79 4.55 0.10
CA ALA A 130 0.53 4.90 -0.52
C ALA A 130 -0.67 4.37 0.27
N LEU A 131 -0.62 3.10 0.69
CA LEU A 131 -1.66 2.44 1.47
C LEU A 131 -1.94 3.15 2.80
N TYR A 132 -0.91 3.32 3.63
CA TYR A 132 -1.10 3.91 4.96
C TYR A 132 -1.26 5.43 4.91
N GLY A 133 -0.71 6.10 3.90
CA GLY A 133 -0.88 7.54 3.72
C GLY A 133 -2.32 7.88 3.33
N ALA A 134 -2.91 7.14 2.38
CA ALA A 134 -4.33 7.28 2.04
C ALA A 134 -5.25 6.86 3.20
N SER A 135 -4.98 5.71 3.83
CA SER A 135 -5.77 5.26 4.99
C SER A 135 -5.72 6.26 6.14
N GLY A 136 -4.55 6.85 6.40
CA GLY A 136 -4.37 7.88 7.45
C GLY A 136 -5.04 9.21 7.10
N ALA A 137 -5.22 9.51 5.82
CA ALA A 137 -6.06 10.62 5.36
C ALA A 137 -7.57 10.31 5.44
N GLY A 138 -7.96 9.13 5.95
CA GLY A 138 -9.36 8.73 6.09
C GLY A 138 -10.00 8.22 4.79
N MET A 139 -9.19 7.87 3.78
CA MET A 139 -9.67 7.31 2.52
C MET A 139 -9.66 5.77 2.59
N PRO A 140 -10.80 5.08 2.39
CA PRO A 140 -10.79 3.64 2.19
C PRO A 140 -9.93 3.25 0.97
N VAL A 141 -9.12 2.21 1.11
CA VAL A 141 -8.18 1.82 0.06
C VAL A 141 -8.67 0.58 -0.69
N SER A 142 -8.79 0.69 -2.01
CA SER A 142 -9.12 -0.42 -2.92
C SER A 142 -7.86 -0.93 -3.61
N LEU A 143 -7.49 -2.18 -3.32
CA LEU A 143 -6.34 -2.83 -3.96
C LEU A 143 -6.79 -3.52 -5.26
N VAL A 144 -6.04 -3.28 -6.34
CA VAL A 144 -6.35 -3.82 -7.67
C VAL A 144 -5.10 -4.48 -8.22
N ASN A 145 -5.26 -5.69 -8.77
CA ASN A 145 -4.15 -6.43 -9.33
C ASN A 145 -3.62 -5.71 -10.59
N PRO A 146 -2.32 -5.35 -10.66
CA PRO A 146 -1.74 -4.65 -11.82
C PRO A 146 -1.75 -5.45 -13.12
N THR A 147 -2.03 -6.77 -13.09
CA THR A 147 -2.06 -7.62 -14.28
C THR A 147 -3.42 -7.68 -14.97
N TYR A 148 -4.46 -7.08 -14.39
CA TYR A 148 -5.79 -7.01 -15.00
C TYR A 148 -5.81 -6.11 -16.24
N THR A 149 -6.82 -6.29 -17.09
CA THR A 149 -7.06 -5.35 -18.18
C THR A 149 -7.65 -4.05 -17.64
N ALA A 150 -7.59 -2.97 -18.42
CA ALA A 150 -8.14 -1.68 -18.01
C ALA A 150 -9.65 -1.78 -17.73
N GLU A 151 -10.38 -2.58 -18.51
CA GLU A 151 -11.81 -2.82 -18.36
C GLU A 151 -12.14 -3.59 -17.07
N GLU A 152 -11.35 -4.60 -16.72
CA GLU A 152 -11.49 -5.35 -15.47
C GLU A 152 -11.23 -4.47 -14.25
N MET A 153 -10.16 -3.67 -14.30
CA MET A 153 -9.84 -2.68 -13.26
C MET A 153 -10.97 -1.65 -13.14
N ALA A 154 -11.42 -1.09 -14.26
CA ALA A 154 -12.48 -0.08 -14.28
C ALA A 154 -13.79 -0.63 -13.71
N ARG A 155 -14.17 -1.87 -14.08
CA ARG A 155 -15.36 -2.52 -13.53
C ARG A 155 -15.30 -2.64 -12.00
N GLN A 156 -14.15 -3.01 -11.43
CA GLN A 156 -13.97 -3.06 -9.97
C GLN A 156 -14.07 -1.66 -9.35
N LEU A 157 -13.41 -0.68 -9.95
CA LEU A 157 -13.31 0.68 -9.39
C LEU A 157 -14.62 1.45 -9.47
N SER A 158 -15.43 1.20 -10.50
CA SER A 158 -16.78 1.76 -10.62
C SER A 158 -17.72 1.23 -9.53
N ILE A 159 -17.56 -0.02 -9.11
CA ILE A 159 -18.35 -0.59 -7.99
C ILE A 159 -17.96 0.08 -6.67
N ASN A 160 -16.67 0.36 -6.49
CA ASN A 160 -16.12 0.90 -5.25
C ASN A 160 -16.17 2.44 -5.19
N GLY A 161 -16.52 3.14 -6.28
CA GLY A 161 -16.57 4.60 -6.33
C GLY A 161 -15.20 5.27 -6.18
N ALA A 162 -14.13 4.69 -6.73
CA ALA A 162 -12.78 5.22 -6.59
C ALA A 162 -12.63 6.62 -7.19
N THR A 163 -11.97 7.52 -6.46
CA THR A 163 -11.76 8.92 -6.87
C THR A 163 -10.30 9.28 -7.14
N ALA A 164 -9.36 8.43 -6.72
CA ALA A 164 -7.93 8.58 -6.99
C ALA A 164 -7.30 7.24 -7.37
N LEU A 165 -6.31 7.28 -8.27
CA LEU A 165 -5.48 6.13 -8.64
C LEU A 165 -4.02 6.36 -8.26
N PHE A 166 -3.38 5.33 -7.74
CA PHE A 166 -1.94 5.24 -7.62
C PHE A 166 -1.39 4.09 -8.46
N GLY A 167 -0.26 4.31 -9.13
CA GLY A 167 0.51 3.26 -9.76
C GLY A 167 1.90 3.71 -10.19
N VAL A 168 2.54 2.92 -11.05
CA VAL A 168 3.93 3.17 -11.49
C VAL A 168 3.99 3.71 -12.92
N ALA A 169 5.00 4.53 -13.23
CA ALA A 169 5.13 5.21 -14.52
C ALA A 169 5.02 4.29 -15.75
N PRO A 170 5.56 3.05 -15.75
CA PRO A 170 5.37 2.12 -16.87
C PRO A 170 3.89 1.74 -17.13
N MET A 171 3.01 1.89 -16.14
CA MET A 171 1.57 1.61 -16.25
C MET A 171 0.72 2.83 -16.63
N ALA A 172 1.34 3.99 -16.88
CA ALA A 172 0.62 5.25 -17.08
C ALA A 172 -0.48 5.17 -18.16
N ALA A 173 -0.21 4.51 -19.28
CA ALA A 173 -1.19 4.34 -20.36
C ALA A 173 -2.43 3.54 -19.88
N THR A 174 -2.22 2.45 -19.14
CA THR A 174 -3.31 1.65 -18.57
C THR A 174 -4.10 2.46 -17.55
N LEU A 175 -3.45 3.22 -16.66
CA LEU A 175 -4.13 4.03 -15.65
C LEU A 175 -4.96 5.17 -16.27
N LYS A 176 -4.45 5.79 -17.34
CA LYS A 176 -5.20 6.78 -18.11
C LYS A 176 -6.46 6.16 -18.72
N GLU A 177 -6.35 4.95 -19.25
CA GLU A 177 -7.51 4.25 -19.81
C GLU A 177 -8.53 3.87 -18.72
N VAL A 178 -8.06 3.40 -17.55
CA VAL A 178 -8.94 3.15 -16.39
C VAL A 178 -9.66 4.43 -15.97
N ALA A 179 -8.96 5.56 -15.87
CA ALA A 179 -9.58 6.85 -15.54
C ALA A 179 -10.59 7.32 -16.60
N ARG A 180 -10.35 7.03 -17.88
CA ARG A 180 -11.31 7.29 -18.96
C ARG A 180 -12.59 6.47 -18.82
N LEU A 181 -12.47 5.21 -18.39
CA LEU A 181 -13.59 4.28 -18.16
C LEU A 181 -14.31 4.51 -16.82
N CYS A 182 -13.68 5.17 -15.86
CA CYS A 182 -14.21 5.50 -14.53
C CYS A 182 -14.21 7.02 -14.29
N PRO A 183 -15.27 7.74 -14.69
CA PRO A 183 -15.34 9.21 -14.59
C PRO A 183 -15.24 9.76 -13.16
N THR A 184 -15.43 8.93 -12.13
CA THR A 184 -15.26 9.30 -10.71
C THR A 184 -13.81 9.61 -10.35
N ILE A 185 -12.85 9.09 -11.13
CA ILE A 185 -11.41 9.24 -10.87
C ILE A 185 -10.98 10.66 -11.26
N ARG A 186 -10.64 11.47 -10.25
CA ARG A 186 -10.25 12.87 -10.40
C ARG A 186 -8.76 13.07 -10.59
N ARG A 187 -7.94 12.16 -10.03
CA ARG A 187 -6.47 12.25 -10.09
C ARG A 187 -5.82 10.88 -10.26
N ILE A 188 -4.75 10.87 -11.05
CA ILE A 188 -3.79 9.78 -11.14
C ILE A 188 -2.50 10.26 -10.51
N ILE A 189 -1.93 9.43 -9.63
CA ILE A 189 -0.66 9.63 -8.95
C ILE A 189 0.30 8.56 -9.44
N LEU A 190 1.46 8.97 -9.96
CA LEU A 190 2.46 8.06 -10.51
C LEU A 190 3.75 8.09 -9.71
N LEU A 191 4.25 6.89 -9.40
CA LEU A 191 5.63 6.69 -9.01
C LEU A 191 6.51 6.50 -10.24
N GLY A 192 7.45 7.41 -10.45
CA GLY A 192 8.43 7.35 -11.52
C GLY A 192 8.77 8.74 -12.07
N PRO A 193 9.32 8.85 -13.29
CA PRO A 193 9.54 10.15 -13.92
C PRO A 193 8.23 10.95 -14.04
N PRO A 194 8.24 12.28 -13.81
CA PRO A 194 7.08 13.13 -13.99
C PRO A 194 6.47 12.97 -15.39
N GLN A 195 5.15 12.99 -15.47
CA GLN A 195 4.41 12.96 -16.73
C GLN A 195 3.41 14.10 -16.76
N GLU A 196 3.30 14.78 -17.89
CA GLU A 196 2.39 15.91 -18.05
C GLU A 196 0.94 15.52 -17.74
N GLY A 197 0.27 16.33 -16.92
CA GLY A 197 -1.12 16.12 -16.51
C GLY A 197 -1.33 15.03 -15.46
N ILE A 198 -0.28 14.39 -14.93
CA ILE A 198 -0.36 13.40 -13.86
C ILE A 198 0.46 13.87 -12.65
N VAL A 199 -0.09 13.67 -11.45
CA VAL A 199 0.58 14.01 -10.19
C VAL A 199 1.75 13.06 -9.93
N SER A 200 2.90 13.63 -9.56
CA SER A 200 4.11 12.89 -9.22
C SER A 200 4.11 12.48 -7.73
N PHE A 201 4.35 11.20 -7.45
CA PHE A 201 4.54 10.72 -6.08
C PHE A 201 5.74 11.40 -5.41
N GLN A 202 6.83 11.64 -6.16
CA GLN A 202 8.04 12.26 -5.63
C GLN A 202 7.81 13.71 -5.19
N GLU A 203 6.92 14.43 -5.87
CA GLU A 203 6.50 15.78 -5.45
C GLU A 203 5.67 15.70 -4.16
N MET A 204 4.73 14.76 -4.07
CA MET A 204 3.96 14.53 -2.84
C MET A 204 4.85 14.13 -1.65
N ALA A 205 5.94 13.41 -1.89
CA ALA A 205 6.91 13.02 -0.88
C ALA A 205 7.72 14.20 -0.29
N GLN A 206 7.64 15.38 -0.91
CA GLN A 206 8.24 16.64 -0.44
C GLN A 206 7.29 17.49 0.41
N ASP A 207 6.02 17.09 0.56
CA ASP A 207 5.04 17.82 1.39
C ASP A 207 5.53 17.98 2.84
N SER A 208 5.07 19.01 3.55
CA SER A 208 5.44 19.26 4.95
C SER A 208 4.91 18.18 5.91
N GLY A 209 3.82 17.49 5.56
CA GLY A 209 3.17 16.51 6.44
C GLY A 209 2.36 17.12 7.58
N ASP A 210 2.01 18.41 7.48
CA ASP A 210 1.33 19.21 8.51
C ASP A 210 -0.19 18.96 8.57
N LEU A 211 -0.82 18.60 7.44
CA LEU A 211 -2.24 18.27 7.37
C LEU A 211 -2.55 16.82 7.73
N PHE A 212 -1.52 16.01 8.04
CA PHE A 212 -1.74 14.62 8.40
C PHE A 212 -2.25 14.48 9.83
N ASN A 213 -3.50 14.02 9.98
CA ASN A 213 -4.07 13.74 11.29
C ASN A 213 -3.64 12.35 11.80
N GLU A 214 -2.72 12.32 12.77
CA GLU A 214 -2.33 11.06 13.43
C GLU A 214 -3.43 10.48 14.34
N ASN A 215 -4.47 11.26 14.66
CA ASN A 215 -5.59 10.82 15.49
C ASN A 215 -6.87 10.75 14.67
N LEU A 216 -6.85 9.94 13.61
CA LEU A 216 -8.02 9.69 12.79
C LEU A 216 -9.10 8.97 13.61
N ASP A 217 -10.26 9.61 13.78
CA ASP A 217 -11.42 8.98 14.42
C ASP A 217 -11.98 7.90 13.50
N VAL A 218 -12.03 6.67 14.03
CA VAL A 218 -12.47 5.46 13.34
C VAL A 218 -13.96 5.16 13.62
N ARG A 219 -14.62 5.98 14.44
CA ARG A 219 -16.05 5.87 14.74
C ARG A 219 -16.93 6.41 13.61
#